data_AF-A0A3D4T1P5-F1
#
_entry.id   AF-A0A3D4T1P5-F1
#
_cell.length_a   1.000
_cell.length_b   1.000
_cell.length_c   1.000
_cell.angle_alpha   90.00
_cell.angle_beta   90.00
_cell.angle_gamma   90.00
#
_symmetry.space_group_name_H-M   'P 1'
#
loop_
_entity.id
_entity.type
_entity.pdbx_description
1 polymer ?
#
loop_
_entity_poly.entity_id
_entity_poly.type
_entity_poly.pdbx_seq_one_letter_code
_entity_poly.pdbx_strand_id
1 'polypeptide(L)' 'VTGVTHGPAGTLLEVAVDGRTVLIPFRHAIVPIVDLDNGALVITPPEGLLEL' A
#
# COMPACT_ATOMS: atom_id res chain seq x y z
N VAL A 1 -1.90 -0.75 -7.74
CA VAL A 1 -0.72 -1.48 -7.20
C VAL A 1 0.10 -1.97 -8.36
N THR A 2 1.39 -1.68 -8.39
CA THR A 2 2.31 -2.05 -9.49
C THR A 2 3.22 -3.21 -9.13
N GLY A 3 3.42 -3.48 -7.85
CA GLY A 3 4.32 -4.52 -7.40
C GLY A 3 4.25 -4.79 -5.91
N VAL A 4 4.96 -5.83 -5.50
CA VAL A 4 5.18 -6.21 -4.10
C VAL A 4 6.65 -6.48 -3.92
N THR A 5 7.28 -5.85 -2.94
CA THR A 5 8.69 -6.04 -2.62
C THR A 5 8.86 -6.56 -1.19
N HIS A 6 9.90 -7.35 -0.97
CA HIS A 6 10.23 -7.95 0.32
C HIS A 6 11.60 -7.46 0.75
N GLY A 7 11.72 -6.96 1.99
CA GLY A 7 12.99 -6.47 2.51
C GLY A 7 13.08 -6.49 4.04
N PRO A 8 14.15 -5.92 4.62
CA PRO A 8 14.36 -5.89 6.06
C PRO A 8 13.26 -5.19 6.86
N ALA A 9 12.58 -4.22 6.22
CA ALA A 9 11.43 -3.52 6.79
C ALA A 9 10.10 -4.31 6.68
N GLY A 10 10.13 -5.52 6.13
CA GLY A 10 8.97 -6.36 5.83
C GLY A 10 8.54 -6.27 4.36
N THR A 11 7.28 -6.65 4.12
CA THR A 11 6.65 -6.59 2.79
C THR A 11 6.06 -5.20 2.54
N LEU A 12 6.30 -4.65 1.35
CA LEU A 12 5.78 -3.36 0.91
C LEU A 12 4.99 -3.53 -0.40
N LEU A 13 3.90 -2.79 -0.54
CA LEU A 13 3.19 -2.57 -1.81
C LEU A 13 3.81 -1.37 -2.53
N GLU A 14 4.04 -1.54 -3.83
CA GLU A 14 4.33 -0.42 -4.73
C GLU A 14 3.02 0.09 -5.32
N VAL A 15 2.73 1.37 -5.11
CA VAL A 15 1.48 2.00 -5.56
C VAL A 15 1.80 3.23 -6.40
N ALA A 16 1.37 3.22 -7.66
CA ALA A 16 1.41 4.41 -8.51
C ALA A 16 0.29 5.37 -8.10
N VAL A 17 0.65 6.59 -7.69
CA VAL A 17 -0.27 7.68 -7.34
C VAL A 17 0.25 8.95 -8.02
N ASP A 18 -0.56 9.59 -8.85
CA ASP A 18 -0.22 10.84 -9.56
C ASP A 18 1.16 10.83 -10.25
N GLY A 19 1.48 9.70 -10.89
CA GLY A 19 2.74 9.50 -11.63
C GLY A 19 3.96 9.21 -10.75
N ARG A 20 3.79 9.01 -9.44
CA ARG A 20 4.85 8.66 -8.49
C ARG A 20 4.62 7.29 -7.89
N THR A 21 5.70 6.61 -7.50
CA THR A 21 5.60 5.35 -6.75
C THR A 21 5.68 5.62 -5.26
N VAL A 22 4.63 5.22 -4.53
CA VAL A 22 4.55 5.24 -3.06
C VAL A 22 4.74 3.82 -2.55
N LEU A 23 5.52 3.66 -1.48
CA LEU A 23 5.71 2.38 -0.80
C LEU A 23 4.85 2.31 0.46
N ILE A 24 3.97 1.31 0.52
CA ILE A 24 3.00 1.14 1.62
C ILE A 24 3.27 -0.18 2.34
N PRO A 25 3.48 -0.20 3.67
CA PRO A 25 3.66 -1.44 4.40
C PRO A 25 2.46 -2.39 4.26
N PHE A 26 2.71 -3.62 3.80
CA PHE A 26 1.66 -4.60 3.58
C PHE A 26 1.41 -5.44 4.83
N ARG A 27 0.74 -4.85 5.81
CA ARG A 27 0.34 -5.51 7.07
C ARG A 27 -1.03 -5.03 7.52
N HIS A 28 -1.75 -5.87 8.28
CA HIS A 28 -3.14 -5.63 8.65
C HIS A 28 -3.41 -4.26 9.30
N ALA A 29 -2.48 -3.74 10.08
CA ALA A 29 -2.60 -2.41 10.69
C ALA A 29 -2.70 -1.24 9.68
N ILE A 30 -2.21 -1.45 8.46
CA ILE A 30 -2.18 -0.43 7.39
C ILE A 30 -3.12 -0.83 6.25
N VAL A 31 -3.23 -2.12 5.94
CA VAL A 31 -4.11 -2.66 4.89
C VAL A 31 -5.11 -3.63 5.55
N PRO A 32 -6.15 -3.11 6.22
CA PRO A 32 -7.08 -3.95 6.96
C PRO A 32 -7.97 -4.82 6.08
N ILE A 33 -8.21 -4.39 4.82
CA ILE A 33 -9.14 -5.06 3.90
C ILE A 33 -8.46 -5.26 2.56
N VAL A 34 -8.51 -6.51 2.07
CA VAL A 34 -8.14 -6.91 0.72
C VAL A 34 -9.37 -7.50 0.07
N ASP A 35 -9.91 -6.80 -0.91
CA ASP A 35 -11.06 -7.25 -1.70
C ASP A 35 -10.56 -7.75 -3.05
N LEU A 36 -10.42 -9.08 -3.16
CA LEU A 36 -9.93 -9.71 -4.38
C LEU A 36 -10.99 -9.75 -5.48
N ASP A 37 -12.27 -9.78 -5.12
CA ASP A 37 -13.37 -9.84 -6.08
C ASP A 37 -13.51 -8.52 -6.83
N ASN A 38 -13.32 -7.40 -6.14
CA ASN A 38 -13.34 -6.06 -6.71
C ASN A 38 -11.95 -5.52 -7.08
N GLY A 39 -10.88 -6.27 -6.79
CA GLY A 39 -9.51 -5.84 -7.06
C GLY A 39 -9.11 -4.57 -6.28
N ALA A 40 -9.61 -4.42 -5.06
CA ALA A 40 -9.49 -3.21 -4.26
C ALA A 40 -8.81 -3.46 -2.90
N LEU A 41 -8.22 -2.41 -2.34
CA LEU A 41 -7.61 -2.41 -1.02
C LEU A 41 -8.13 -1.22 -0.23
N VAL A 42 -8.42 -1.40 1.05
CA VAL A 42 -8.60 -0.28 1.98
C VAL A 42 -7.27 -0.06 2.68
N ILE A 43 -6.80 1.18 2.65
CA ILE A 43 -5.53 1.57 3.28
C ILE A 43 -5.85 2.60 4.36
N THR A 44 -5.32 2.39 5.55
CA THR A 44 -5.29 3.36 6.64
C THR A 44 -3.87 3.95 6.70
N PRO A 45 -3.58 4.99 5.90
CA PRO A 45 -2.23 5.56 5.84
C PRO A 45 -1.88 6.22 7.18
N PRO A 46 -0.62 6.12 7.65
CA PRO A 46 -0.11 7.05 8.65
C PRO A 46 -0.18 8.48 8.11
N GLU A 47 -0.27 9.43 9.04
CA GLU A 47 -0.23 10.87 8.75
C GLU A 47 0.95 11.22 7.84
N GLY A 48 0.75 12.10 6.86
CA GLY A 48 1.76 12.47 5.86
C GLY A 48 2.03 11.47 4.73
N LEU A 49 1.50 10.23 4.75
CA LEU A 49 1.84 9.23 3.71
C LEU A 49 1.18 9.51 2.34
N LEU A 50 -0.02 10.08 2.34
CA LEU A 50 -0.83 10.34 1.13
C LEU A 50 -1.35 11.79 1.11
N GLU A 51 -0.64 12.73 1.72
CA GLU A 51 -0.92 14.15 1.53
C GLU A 51 -0.51 14.53 0.10
N LEU A 52 -1.49 14.51 -0.81
CA LEU A 52 -1.38 14.86 -2.23
C LEU A 52 -1.61 16.35 -2.47
#